data_AF-A0A3M2D2J3-F1
#
_entry.id   AF-A0A3M2D2J3-F1
#
_cell.length_a   1.000
_cell.length_b   1.000
_cell.length_c   1.000
_cell.angle_alpha   90.00
_cell.angle_beta   90.00
_cell.angle_gamma   90.00
#
_symmetry.space_group_name_H-M   'P 1'
#
loop_
_entity.id
_entity.type
_entity.pdbx_description
1 polymer ?
#
loop_
_entity_poly.entity_id
_entity_poly.type
_entity_poly.pdbx_seq_one_letter_code
_entity_poly.pdbx_strand_id
1 'polypeptide(L)'
;MSNRKTMSGKKLLIFLLVFASLFLAACGNNQTSLEPQVEKKEQPATKFSNANEALEAGKKCLDEGKIEEAIEKLKKATELDPDLAEAYFQLGIALSLKESEEGIKMNLSLTPKNEKLKEGKPVILTEADKAFEMAAKAYKKLTEKEPENAEAFFNLGRAYNKIQMDEEAEKALRQAVKLRPDDTDYQIELGAILIKLAKYDEAVKVLKKALEIDQDNLRAADLLEKAEAGKKRIEFGLKPKPLPTRPLEAAEEEISSEKSETENAEGQEAGKNADESKPSSQPTPKTQTNTQPSTKQ
;
A
#
# COMPACT_ATOMS: atom_id res chain seq x y z
N MET A 1 111.13 7.27 15.96
CA MET A 1 110.81 5.83 16.09
C MET A 1 109.33 5.65 15.84
N SER A 2 108.99 4.95 14.75
CA SER A 2 107.62 4.65 14.30
C SER A 2 106.88 3.71 15.26
N ASN A 3 105.59 3.95 15.49
CA ASN A 3 104.56 3.06 14.97
C ASN A 3 103.15 3.68 15.01
N ARG A 4 102.53 3.76 13.83
CA ARG A 4 101.11 4.06 13.59
C ARG A 4 100.38 2.75 13.30
N LYS A 5 99.16 2.60 13.82
CA LYS A 5 98.03 1.84 13.21
C LYS A 5 96.74 2.51 13.69
N THR A 6 96.23 3.51 12.97
CA THR A 6 95.12 3.45 11.98
C THR A 6 93.79 2.94 12.55
N MET A 7 92.97 3.87 13.03
CA MET A 7 91.50 3.78 13.00
C MET A 7 90.99 4.78 11.96
N SER A 8 90.28 4.31 10.93
CA SER A 8 89.71 5.14 9.87
C SER A 8 88.29 5.55 10.24
N GLY A 9 88.04 6.86 10.16
CA GLY A 9 86.82 7.51 10.57
C GLY A 9 85.67 7.45 9.56
N LYS A 10 84.49 7.66 10.14
CA LYS A 10 83.24 8.15 9.55
C LYS A 10 83.46 9.12 8.38
N LYS A 11 82.61 8.99 7.34
CA LYS A 11 81.90 10.05 6.56
C LYS A 11 81.66 9.51 5.14
N LEU A 12 80.42 9.24 4.71
CA LEU A 12 79.36 10.20 4.41
C LEU A 12 79.77 11.18 3.29
N LEU A 13 79.46 10.83 2.03
CA LEU A 13 79.19 11.71 0.87
C LEU A 13 78.83 10.76 -0.30
N ILE A 14 77.56 10.45 -0.59
CA ILE A 14 76.62 11.23 -1.41
C ILE A 14 77.34 12.05 -2.48
N PHE A 15 77.31 11.57 -3.74
CA PHE A 15 77.49 12.21 -5.06
C PHE A 15 77.85 11.04 -5.99
N LEU A 16 77.03 10.51 -6.90
CA LEU A 16 76.41 11.17 -8.05
C LEU A 16 75.34 10.24 -8.66
N LEU A 17 74.28 10.87 -9.13
CA LEU A 17 73.13 10.31 -9.84
C LEU A 17 73.47 9.71 -11.23
N VAL A 18 72.56 8.84 -11.67
CA VAL A 18 72.25 8.41 -13.06
C VAL A 18 73.00 7.19 -13.61
N PHE A 19 72.32 6.04 -13.67
CA PHE A 19 72.08 5.18 -14.85
C PHE A 19 71.16 4.03 -14.37
N ALA A 20 69.84 4.20 -14.47
CA ALA A 20 69.01 3.69 -15.56
C ALA A 20 68.81 2.16 -15.52
N SER A 21 67.59 1.77 -15.17
CA SER A 21 66.81 0.62 -15.66
C SER A 21 67.42 -0.78 -15.60
N LEU A 22 66.88 -1.64 -14.73
CA LEU A 22 66.38 -2.95 -15.16
C LEU A 22 65.27 -3.50 -14.25
N PHE A 23 64.34 -4.16 -14.92
CA PHE A 23 62.96 -4.48 -14.60
C PHE A 23 62.77 -5.63 -13.59
N LEU A 24 61.79 -5.44 -12.69
CA LEU A 24 60.63 -6.31 -12.35
C LEU A 24 60.74 -7.61 -11.53
N ALA A 25 59.68 -7.75 -10.71
CA ALA A 25 59.00 -8.93 -10.15
C ALA A 25 59.58 -9.51 -8.85
N ALA A 26 58.99 -9.30 -7.67
CA ALA A 26 57.64 -9.65 -7.16
C ALA A 26 57.71 -10.88 -6.23
N CYS A 27 57.52 -10.64 -4.93
CA CYS A 27 56.59 -11.34 -4.04
C CYS A 27 56.75 -10.75 -2.63
N GLY A 28 55.78 -9.91 -2.26
CA GLY A 28 55.72 -9.16 -1.02
C GLY A 28 54.96 -9.89 0.08
N ASN A 29 55.56 -9.79 1.27
CA ASN A 29 55.14 -10.09 2.63
C ASN A 29 53.65 -10.17 2.98
N ASN A 30 53.39 -11.17 3.83
CA ASN A 30 52.29 -11.29 4.79
C ASN A 30 52.17 -10.06 5.70
N GLN A 31 50.95 -9.56 5.87
CA GLN A 31 50.53 -8.89 7.10
C GLN A 31 49.05 -9.19 7.39
N THR A 32 48.83 -9.99 8.42
CA THR A 32 47.54 -10.37 9.00
C THR A 32 46.99 -9.18 9.80
N SER A 33 45.85 -8.62 9.38
CA SER A 33 44.99 -7.76 10.21
C SER A 33 43.78 -8.59 10.66
N LEU A 34 43.62 -8.72 11.98
CA LEU A 34 42.47 -9.35 12.62
C LEU A 34 41.32 -8.33 12.67
N GLU A 35 40.33 -8.46 11.79
CA GLU A 35 39.00 -7.89 11.99
C GLU A 35 38.07 -8.96 12.59
N PRO A 36 37.17 -8.61 13.52
CA PRO A 36 36.21 -9.55 14.06
C PRO A 36 35.14 -9.84 13.00
N GLN A 37 35.18 -11.05 12.46
CA GLN A 37 34.12 -11.59 11.61
C GLN A 37 32.84 -11.68 12.45
N VAL A 38 31.90 -10.76 12.23
CA VAL A 38 30.51 -10.97 12.65
C VAL A 38 29.99 -12.12 11.78
N GLU A 39 30.05 -13.31 12.37
CA GLU A 39 29.50 -14.55 11.84
C GLU A 39 28.01 -14.31 11.54
N LYS A 40 27.68 -14.02 10.28
CA LYS A 40 26.32 -14.22 9.77
C LYS A 40 26.06 -15.70 9.98
N LYS A 41 25.23 -16.04 10.97
CA LYS A 41 24.61 -17.36 11.07
C LYS A 41 23.75 -17.54 9.82
N GLU A 42 24.36 -18.00 8.74
CA GLU A 42 23.65 -18.68 7.67
C GLU A 42 23.01 -19.90 8.34
N GLN A 43 21.72 -19.78 8.66
CA GLN A 43 20.91 -20.94 8.96
C GLN A 43 20.99 -21.86 7.74
N PRO A 44 21.10 -23.18 7.91
CA PRO A 44 21.18 -24.09 6.78
C PRO A 44 19.98 -23.84 5.88
N ALA A 45 20.25 -23.36 4.65
CA ALA A 45 19.22 -23.05 3.67
C ALA A 45 18.22 -24.20 3.65
N THR A 46 16.99 -23.95 4.10
CA THR A 46 15.94 -24.97 4.13
C THR A 46 15.77 -25.47 2.70
N LYS A 47 16.27 -26.67 2.43
CA LYS A 47 16.30 -27.23 1.09
C LYS A 47 14.92 -27.82 0.82
N PHE A 48 14.02 -27.00 0.29
CA PHE A 48 12.70 -27.45 -0.14
C PHE A 48 12.84 -28.47 -1.27
N SER A 49 12.01 -29.52 -1.24
CA SER A 49 12.00 -30.55 -2.27
C SER A 49 11.30 -30.10 -3.55
N ASN A 50 10.35 -29.16 -3.46
CA ASN A 50 9.61 -28.59 -4.58
C ASN A 50 9.03 -27.19 -4.23
N ALA A 51 8.50 -26.51 -5.25
CA ALA A 51 7.97 -25.14 -5.12
C ALA A 51 6.75 -25.05 -4.18
N ASN A 52 5.86 -26.05 -4.17
CA ASN A 52 4.67 -26.05 -3.32
C ASN A 52 5.04 -26.20 -1.83
N GLU A 53 6.06 -26.98 -1.51
CA GLU A 53 6.56 -27.08 -0.14
C GLU A 53 7.11 -25.73 0.36
N ALA A 54 7.86 -25.02 -0.49
CA ALA A 54 8.36 -23.69 -0.20
C ALA A 54 7.21 -22.67 -0.05
N LEU A 55 6.18 -22.77 -0.90
CA LEU A 55 4.96 -21.95 -0.82
C LEU A 55 4.24 -22.13 0.52
N GLU A 56 3.93 -23.38 0.90
CA GLU A 56 3.21 -23.66 2.14
C GLU A 56 4.02 -23.25 3.38
N ALA A 57 5.34 -23.46 3.36
CA ALA A 57 6.20 -22.98 4.43
C ALA A 57 6.23 -21.43 4.52
N GLY A 58 6.17 -20.75 3.37
CA GLY A 58 6.05 -19.30 3.28
C GLY A 58 4.72 -18.77 3.82
N LYS A 59 3.60 -19.36 3.42
CA LYS A 59 2.25 -19.04 3.93
C LYS A 59 2.17 -19.22 5.45
N LYS A 60 2.69 -20.34 5.97
CA LYS A 60 2.77 -20.58 7.40
C LYS A 60 3.56 -19.48 8.14
N CYS A 61 4.66 -19.00 7.56
CA CYS A 61 5.41 -17.89 8.17
C CYS A 61 4.62 -16.59 8.16
N LEU A 62 3.79 -16.32 7.13
CA LEU A 62 2.87 -15.19 7.13
C LEU A 62 1.83 -15.30 8.24
N ASP A 63 1.23 -16.48 8.42
CA ASP A 63 0.25 -16.72 9.48
C ASP A 63 0.86 -16.52 10.89
N GLU A 64 2.15 -16.81 11.03
CA GLU A 64 2.93 -16.59 12.26
C GLU A 64 3.47 -15.14 12.41
N GLY A 65 3.23 -14.27 11.42
CA GLY A 65 3.75 -12.89 11.41
C GLY A 65 5.25 -12.76 11.17
N LYS A 66 5.93 -13.83 10.73
CA LYS A 66 7.37 -13.86 10.45
C LYS A 66 7.64 -13.41 9.01
N ILE A 67 7.54 -12.11 8.78
CA ILE A 67 7.50 -11.53 7.43
C ILE A 67 8.78 -11.80 6.62
N GLU A 68 9.97 -11.61 7.21
CA GLU A 68 11.25 -11.85 6.51
C GLU A 68 11.42 -13.31 6.13
N GLU A 69 11.07 -14.21 7.04
CA GLU A 69 11.11 -15.65 6.81
C GLU A 69 10.11 -16.07 5.73
N ALA A 70 8.93 -15.46 5.68
CA ALA A 70 7.97 -15.69 4.61
C ALA A 70 8.53 -15.26 3.25
N ILE A 71 9.13 -14.06 3.17
CA ILE A 71 9.74 -13.54 1.93
C ILE A 71 10.80 -14.50 1.40
N GLU A 72 11.69 -15.00 2.27
CA GLU A 72 12.74 -15.95 1.86
C GLU A 72 12.15 -17.22 1.23
N LYS A 73 11.19 -17.84 1.92
CA LYS A 73 10.59 -19.11 1.49
C LYS A 73 9.75 -18.93 0.23
N LEU A 74 9.02 -17.82 0.11
CA LEU A 74 8.21 -17.51 -1.06
C LEU A 74 9.07 -17.13 -2.28
N LYS A 75 10.17 -16.39 -2.10
CA LYS A 75 11.17 -16.20 -3.16
C LYS A 75 11.69 -17.55 -3.65
N LYS A 76 11.97 -18.47 -2.72
CA LYS A 76 12.40 -19.81 -3.09
C LYS A 76 11.35 -20.60 -3.89
N ALA A 77 10.06 -20.48 -3.53
CA ALA A 77 8.98 -21.07 -4.31
C ALA A 77 8.96 -20.55 -5.75
N THR A 78 9.10 -19.24 -5.95
CA THR A 78 9.12 -18.62 -7.29
C THR A 78 10.37 -18.95 -8.12
N GLU A 79 11.49 -19.27 -7.47
CA GLU A 79 12.70 -19.76 -8.16
C GLU A 79 12.53 -21.21 -8.64
N LEU A 80 11.85 -22.04 -7.84
CA LEU A 80 11.64 -23.45 -8.13
C LEU A 80 10.56 -23.65 -9.20
N ASP A 81 9.53 -22.80 -9.21
CA ASP A 81 8.49 -22.78 -10.24
C ASP A 81 8.11 -21.32 -10.62
N PRO A 82 8.65 -20.81 -11.75
CA PRO A 82 8.34 -19.47 -12.24
C PRO A 82 6.91 -19.24 -12.75
N ASP A 83 6.09 -20.29 -12.88
CA ASP A 83 4.68 -20.16 -13.28
C ASP A 83 3.72 -20.41 -12.09
N LEU A 84 4.24 -20.62 -10.86
CA LEU A 84 3.44 -20.79 -9.64
C LEU A 84 2.85 -19.44 -9.18
N ALA A 85 1.68 -19.11 -9.71
CA ALA A 85 1.01 -17.82 -9.52
C ALA A 85 0.77 -17.47 -8.04
N GLU A 86 0.35 -18.45 -7.24
CA GLU A 86 0.09 -18.27 -5.81
C GLU A 86 1.35 -17.86 -5.03
N ALA A 87 2.52 -18.38 -5.40
CA ALA A 87 3.77 -17.99 -4.75
C ALA A 87 4.10 -16.51 -4.96
N TYR A 88 3.89 -15.99 -6.17
CA TYR A 88 4.05 -14.55 -6.43
C TYR A 88 3.03 -13.71 -5.67
N PHE A 89 1.77 -14.16 -5.58
CA PHE A 89 0.74 -13.43 -4.87
C PHE A 89 1.04 -13.33 -3.38
N GLN A 90 1.40 -14.43 -2.74
CA GLN A 90 1.81 -14.48 -1.34
C GLN A 90 3.09 -13.67 -1.10
N LEU A 91 4.05 -13.72 -2.03
CA LEU A 91 5.27 -12.90 -1.95
C LEU A 91 4.94 -11.41 -1.97
N GLY A 92 4.01 -10.99 -2.84
CA GLY A 92 3.52 -9.61 -2.88
C GLY A 92 2.89 -9.17 -1.56
N ILE A 93 2.11 -10.04 -0.91
CA ILE A 93 1.56 -9.78 0.44
C ILE A 93 2.69 -9.57 1.44
N ALA A 94 3.65 -10.50 1.50
CA ALA A 94 4.77 -10.46 2.44
C ALA A 94 5.60 -9.16 2.29
N LEU A 95 5.93 -8.79 1.05
CA LEU A 95 6.68 -7.58 0.74
C LEU A 95 5.89 -6.32 1.09
N SER A 96 4.58 -6.28 0.80
CA SER A 96 3.74 -5.14 1.14
C SER A 96 3.64 -4.93 2.65
N LEU A 97 3.64 -6.00 3.46
CA LEU A 97 3.64 -5.90 4.91
C LEU A 97 4.97 -5.34 5.41
N LYS A 98 6.10 -5.85 4.90
CA LYS A 98 7.43 -5.34 5.24
C LYS A 98 7.60 -3.85 4.90
N GLU A 99 7.19 -3.45 3.69
CA GLU A 99 7.23 -2.05 3.26
C GLU A 99 6.39 -1.15 4.19
N SER A 100 5.26 -1.64 4.68
CA SER A 100 4.42 -0.93 5.66
C SER A 100 5.10 -0.78 7.01
N GLU A 101 5.71 -1.84 7.55
CA GLU A 101 6.44 -1.80 8.83
C GLU A 101 7.64 -0.84 8.80
N GLU A 102 8.40 -0.88 7.70
CA GLU A 102 9.53 0.03 7.49
C GLU A 102 9.07 1.49 7.36
N GLY A 103 7.97 1.74 6.65
CA GLY A 103 7.37 3.08 6.53
C GLY A 103 6.92 3.65 7.87
N ILE A 104 6.24 2.85 8.70
CA ILE A 104 5.83 3.23 10.06
C ILE A 104 7.07 3.55 10.91
N LYS A 105 8.10 2.69 10.87
CA LYS A 105 9.34 2.87 11.66
C LYS A 105 10.08 4.15 11.28
N MET A 106 10.05 4.52 10.00
CA MET A 106 10.71 5.73 9.49
C MET A 106 9.83 6.98 9.60
N ASN A 107 8.63 6.88 10.16
CA ASN A 107 7.61 7.93 10.20
C ASN A 107 7.37 8.55 8.80
N LEU A 108 7.42 7.72 7.77
CA LEU A 108 7.16 8.11 6.40
C LEU A 108 5.65 8.02 6.15
N SER A 109 5.06 9.12 5.69
CA SER A 109 3.74 9.06 5.06
C SER A 109 3.89 8.29 3.74
N LEU A 110 3.45 7.03 3.74
CA LEU A 110 3.47 6.19 2.55
C LEU A 110 2.31 6.64 1.65
N THR A 111 2.58 7.57 0.74
CA THR A 111 1.56 8.04 -0.20
C THR A 111 1.13 6.90 -1.16
N PRO A 112 -0.16 6.77 -1.47
CA PRO A 112 -0.65 5.84 -2.47
C PRO A 112 -0.06 6.14 -3.85
N LYS A 113 0.24 5.06 -4.58
CA LYS A 113 0.79 5.02 -5.95
C LYS A 113 -0.02 5.80 -7.01
N ASN A 114 -1.20 6.33 -6.65
CA ASN A 114 -2.10 7.04 -7.55
C ASN A 114 -2.69 8.33 -6.95
N GLU A 115 -1.92 9.06 -6.14
CA GLU A 115 -1.81 10.46 -6.56
C GLU A 115 -1.33 10.38 -8.01
N LYS A 116 -2.20 10.72 -8.96
CA LYS A 116 -1.72 11.24 -10.23
C LYS A 116 -0.75 12.35 -9.82
N LEU A 117 0.54 12.03 -9.75
CA LEU A 117 1.58 13.03 -9.70
C LEU A 117 1.23 13.90 -10.87
N LYS A 118 0.77 15.12 -10.59
CA LYS A 118 0.25 16.06 -11.60
C LYS A 118 1.30 16.38 -12.69
N GLU A 119 2.49 15.78 -12.63
CA GLU A 119 3.64 16.10 -13.43
C GLU A 119 4.51 14.83 -13.57
N GLY A 120 4.46 14.17 -14.73
CA GLY A 120 5.52 13.42 -15.42
C GLY A 120 6.63 12.64 -14.67
N LYS A 121 6.49 12.29 -13.40
CA LYS A 121 7.51 11.55 -12.64
C LYS A 121 7.39 10.04 -12.89
N PRO A 122 8.52 9.31 -13.02
CA PRO A 122 8.48 7.87 -13.20
C PRO A 122 7.87 7.18 -11.97
N VAL A 123 6.89 6.30 -12.21
CA VAL A 123 6.33 5.43 -11.17
C VAL A 123 7.40 4.41 -10.80
N ILE A 124 7.95 4.51 -9.58
CA ILE A 124 8.89 3.52 -9.06
C ILE A 124 8.07 2.36 -8.51
N LEU A 125 8.08 1.22 -9.21
CA LEU A 125 7.43 -0.01 -8.74
C LEU A 125 8.17 -0.58 -7.53
N THR A 126 7.45 -0.82 -6.43
CA THR A 126 8.01 -1.50 -5.26
C THR A 126 8.28 -2.98 -5.53
N GLU A 127 8.95 -3.70 -4.62
CA GLU A 127 9.11 -5.15 -4.80
C GLU A 127 7.75 -5.85 -4.73
N ALA A 128 6.85 -5.39 -3.85
CA ALA A 128 5.50 -5.91 -3.75
C ALA A 128 4.71 -5.74 -5.07
N ASP A 129 4.78 -4.55 -5.68
CA ASP A 129 4.13 -4.29 -6.98
C ASP A 129 4.60 -5.27 -8.06
N LYS A 130 5.91 -5.48 -8.18
CA LYS A 130 6.49 -6.42 -9.16
C LYS A 130 6.03 -7.85 -8.90
N ALA A 131 5.94 -8.25 -7.63
CA ALA A 131 5.44 -9.57 -7.27
C ALA A 131 3.96 -9.74 -7.67
N PHE A 132 3.11 -8.74 -7.44
CA PHE A 132 1.72 -8.79 -7.87
C PHE A 132 1.55 -8.76 -9.40
N GLU A 133 2.39 -8.02 -10.14
CA GLU A 133 2.41 -8.08 -11.61
C GLU A 133 2.76 -9.48 -12.12
N MET A 134 3.75 -10.13 -11.51
CA MET A 134 4.11 -11.52 -11.83
C MET A 134 2.98 -12.50 -11.49
N ALA A 135 2.30 -12.30 -10.34
CA ALA A 135 1.11 -13.07 -9.98
C ALA A 135 0.00 -12.93 -11.02
N ALA A 136 -0.35 -11.70 -11.41
CA ALA A 136 -1.38 -11.45 -12.42
C ALA A 136 -1.02 -12.10 -13.77
N LYS A 137 0.25 -12.01 -14.19
CA LYS A 137 0.72 -12.67 -15.42
C LYS A 137 0.61 -14.19 -15.35
N ALA A 138 0.99 -14.80 -14.23
CA ALA A 138 0.95 -16.25 -14.04
C ALA A 138 -0.49 -16.77 -13.92
N TYR A 139 -1.36 -16.12 -13.13
CA TYR A 139 -2.78 -16.48 -13.08
C TYR A 139 -3.47 -16.30 -14.43
N LYS A 140 -3.13 -15.26 -15.21
CA LYS A 140 -3.67 -15.10 -16.55
C LYS A 140 -3.34 -16.29 -17.45
N LYS A 141 -2.09 -16.74 -17.48
CA LYS A 141 -1.71 -17.98 -18.20
C LYS A 141 -2.49 -19.19 -17.67
N LEU A 142 -2.66 -19.30 -16.36
CA LEU A 142 -3.42 -20.39 -15.74
C LEU A 142 -4.88 -20.37 -16.21
N THR A 143 -5.54 -19.21 -16.25
CA THR A 143 -6.91 -19.08 -16.74
C THR A 143 -7.05 -19.37 -18.24
N GLU A 144 -6.00 -19.13 -19.03
CA GLU A 144 -5.98 -19.49 -20.46
C GLU A 144 -5.87 -21.01 -20.65
N LYS A 145 -5.13 -21.70 -19.77
CA LYS A 145 -4.99 -23.16 -19.77
C LYS A 145 -6.20 -23.88 -19.15
N GLU A 146 -6.78 -23.28 -18.11
CA GLU A 146 -7.86 -23.84 -17.30
C GLU A 146 -9.04 -22.86 -17.26
N PRO A 147 -9.81 -22.74 -18.36
CA PRO A 147 -10.87 -21.73 -18.49
C PRO A 147 -12.08 -21.96 -17.55
N GLU A 148 -12.17 -23.12 -16.91
CA GLU A 148 -13.21 -23.46 -15.92
C GLU A 148 -12.71 -23.33 -14.47
N ASN A 149 -11.46 -22.91 -14.26
CA ASN A 149 -10.89 -22.73 -12.93
C ASN A 149 -11.33 -21.38 -12.34
N ALA A 150 -12.45 -21.38 -11.63
CA ALA A 150 -13.02 -20.18 -10.99
C ALA A 150 -12.05 -19.53 -9.98
N GLU A 151 -11.26 -20.33 -9.27
CA GLU A 151 -10.30 -19.82 -8.27
C GLU A 151 -9.14 -19.07 -8.92
N ALA A 152 -8.65 -19.56 -10.07
CA ALA A 152 -7.65 -18.85 -10.85
C ALA A 152 -8.15 -17.47 -11.32
N PHE A 153 -9.41 -17.37 -11.76
CA PHE A 153 -10.02 -16.08 -12.11
C PHE A 153 -10.19 -15.17 -10.89
N PHE A 154 -10.59 -15.73 -9.75
CA PHE A 154 -10.72 -14.97 -8.50
C PHE A 154 -9.37 -14.36 -8.07
N ASN A 155 -8.32 -15.17 -8.03
CA ASN A 155 -7.00 -14.72 -7.62
C ASN A 155 -6.34 -13.80 -8.68
N LEU A 156 -6.65 -13.99 -9.97
CA LEU A 156 -6.30 -13.02 -11.02
C LEU A 156 -6.91 -11.64 -10.74
N GLY A 157 -8.19 -11.60 -10.37
CA GLY A 157 -8.88 -10.37 -9.99
C GLY A 157 -8.26 -9.69 -8.77
N ARG A 158 -7.91 -10.46 -7.74
CA ARG A 158 -7.21 -9.95 -6.56
C ARG A 158 -5.83 -9.39 -6.89
N ALA A 159 -5.07 -10.07 -7.75
CA ALA A 159 -3.77 -9.59 -8.20
C ALA A 159 -3.89 -8.27 -8.97
N TYR A 160 -4.87 -8.15 -9.88
CA TYR A 160 -5.15 -6.90 -10.60
C TYR A 160 -5.54 -5.74 -9.66
N ASN A 161 -6.38 -6.00 -8.65
CA ASN A 161 -6.73 -4.98 -7.66
C ASN A 161 -5.50 -4.46 -6.89
N LYS A 162 -4.57 -5.35 -6.52
CA LYS A 162 -3.33 -4.97 -5.82
C LYS A 162 -2.44 -4.01 -6.63
N ILE A 163 -2.48 -4.12 -7.96
CA ILE A 163 -1.78 -3.21 -8.88
C ILE A 163 -2.68 -2.12 -9.48
N GLN A 164 -3.88 -1.93 -8.92
CA GLN A 164 -4.85 -0.88 -9.28
C GLN A 164 -5.36 -0.95 -10.72
N MET A 165 -5.40 -2.15 -11.29
CA MET A 165 -6.04 -2.43 -12.57
C MET A 165 -7.49 -2.86 -12.33
N ASP A 166 -8.32 -1.92 -11.89
CA ASP A 166 -9.64 -2.22 -11.32
C ASP A 166 -10.64 -2.75 -12.37
N GLU A 167 -10.57 -2.25 -13.60
CA GLU A 167 -11.40 -2.74 -14.70
C GLU A 167 -11.02 -4.18 -15.12
N GLU A 168 -9.74 -4.53 -15.10
CA GLU A 168 -9.29 -5.91 -15.31
C GLU A 168 -9.66 -6.81 -14.14
N ALA A 169 -9.58 -6.31 -12.90
CA ALA A 169 -10.03 -7.02 -11.72
C ALA A 169 -11.51 -7.38 -11.81
N GLU A 170 -12.36 -6.42 -12.21
CA GLU A 170 -13.79 -6.64 -12.44
C GLU A 170 -14.04 -7.76 -13.46
N LYS A 171 -13.37 -7.73 -14.61
CA LYS A 171 -13.55 -8.75 -15.66
C LYS A 171 -13.22 -10.15 -15.16
N ALA A 172 -12.11 -10.29 -14.44
CA ALA A 172 -11.68 -11.57 -13.89
C ALA A 172 -12.67 -12.07 -12.81
N LEU A 173 -13.07 -11.21 -11.87
CA LEU A 173 -14.02 -11.57 -10.81
C LEU A 173 -15.40 -11.91 -11.33
N ARG A 174 -15.89 -11.24 -12.39
CA ARG A 174 -17.14 -11.62 -13.05
C ARG A 174 -17.08 -13.03 -13.63
N GLN A 175 -15.94 -13.44 -14.18
CA GLN A 175 -15.76 -14.79 -14.67
C GLN A 175 -15.72 -15.81 -13.51
N ALA A 176 -15.07 -15.48 -12.39
CA ALA A 176 -15.10 -16.31 -11.18
C ALA A 176 -16.53 -16.51 -10.65
N VAL A 177 -17.30 -15.43 -10.50
CA VAL A 177 -18.71 -15.46 -10.09
C VAL A 177 -19.59 -16.21 -11.12
N LYS A 178 -19.31 -16.08 -12.42
CA LYS A 178 -20.04 -16.85 -13.44
C LYS A 178 -19.82 -18.36 -13.31
N LEU A 179 -18.59 -18.78 -13.01
CA LEU A 179 -18.22 -20.18 -12.86
C LEU A 179 -18.70 -20.77 -11.52
N ARG A 180 -18.68 -19.97 -10.45
CA ARG A 180 -19.21 -20.33 -9.12
C ARG A 180 -20.09 -19.20 -8.56
N PRO A 181 -21.39 -19.17 -8.91
CA PRO A 181 -22.30 -18.09 -8.53
C PRO A 181 -22.69 -18.09 -7.06
N ASP A 182 -22.57 -19.23 -6.37
CA ASP A 182 -22.92 -19.38 -4.96
C ASP A 182 -21.69 -19.31 -4.03
N ASP A 183 -20.55 -18.85 -4.55
CA ASP A 183 -19.35 -18.59 -3.74
C ASP A 183 -19.40 -17.17 -3.16
N THR A 184 -19.62 -17.07 -1.85
CA THR A 184 -19.82 -15.80 -1.14
C THR A 184 -18.60 -14.87 -1.26
N ASP A 185 -17.38 -15.40 -1.18
CA ASP A 185 -16.17 -14.59 -1.26
C ASP A 185 -16.01 -13.93 -2.63
N TYR A 186 -16.44 -14.63 -3.69
CA TYR A 186 -16.33 -14.13 -5.06
C TYR A 186 -17.34 -12.99 -5.30
N GLN A 187 -18.54 -13.14 -4.75
CA GLN A 187 -19.56 -12.08 -4.77
C GLN A 187 -19.11 -10.85 -3.98
N ILE A 188 -18.50 -11.05 -2.81
CA ILE A 188 -17.98 -9.98 -1.94
C ILE A 188 -16.86 -9.21 -2.64
N GLU A 189 -15.85 -9.91 -3.18
CA GLU A 189 -14.73 -9.23 -3.85
C GLU A 189 -15.18 -8.52 -5.13
N LEU A 190 -16.10 -9.10 -5.91
CA LEU A 190 -16.71 -8.40 -7.04
C LEU A 190 -17.45 -7.13 -6.58
N GLY A 191 -18.23 -7.22 -5.50
CA GLY A 191 -18.93 -6.07 -4.91
C GLY A 191 -17.96 -4.95 -4.50
N ALA A 192 -16.85 -5.28 -3.85
CA ALA A 192 -15.83 -4.32 -3.46
C ALA A 192 -15.22 -3.59 -4.68
N ILE A 193 -14.88 -4.32 -5.75
CA ILE A 193 -14.37 -3.73 -6.99
C ILE A 193 -15.41 -2.83 -7.68
N LEU A 194 -16.68 -3.26 -7.71
CA LEU A 194 -17.76 -2.45 -8.28
C LEU A 194 -17.96 -1.14 -7.52
N ILE A 195 -17.83 -1.14 -6.18
CA ILE A 195 -17.86 0.10 -5.37
C ILE A 195 -16.69 1.01 -5.74
N LYS A 196 -15.48 0.47 -5.88
CA LYS A 196 -14.27 1.24 -6.27
C LYS A 196 -14.44 1.89 -7.64
N LEU A 197 -15.10 1.22 -8.57
CA LEU A 197 -15.46 1.71 -9.90
C LEU A 197 -16.74 2.57 -9.93
N ALA A 198 -17.34 2.89 -8.77
CA ALA A 198 -18.60 3.62 -8.62
C ALA A 198 -19.81 2.99 -9.33
N LYS A 199 -19.77 1.68 -9.60
CA LYS A 199 -20.87 0.87 -10.17
C LYS A 199 -21.80 0.37 -9.06
N TYR A 200 -22.35 1.32 -8.30
CA TYR A 200 -23.06 1.03 -7.05
C TYR A 200 -24.30 0.14 -7.22
N ASP A 201 -25.10 0.33 -8.27
CA ASP A 201 -26.27 -0.51 -8.53
C ASP A 201 -25.93 -1.99 -8.75
N GLU A 202 -24.78 -2.26 -9.39
CA GLU A 202 -24.32 -3.63 -9.60
C GLU A 202 -23.72 -4.20 -8.31
N ALA A 203 -22.97 -3.38 -7.56
CA ALA A 203 -22.42 -3.78 -6.26
C ALA A 203 -23.53 -4.22 -5.29
N VAL A 204 -24.62 -3.44 -5.19
CA VAL A 204 -25.79 -3.79 -4.34
C VAL A 204 -26.36 -5.15 -4.71
N LYS A 205 -26.45 -5.48 -6.01
CA LYS A 205 -27.01 -6.77 -6.47
C LYS A 205 -26.14 -7.95 -6.02
N VAL A 206 -24.83 -7.89 -6.26
CA VAL A 206 -23.92 -9.00 -5.92
C VAL A 206 -23.75 -9.15 -4.41
N LEU A 207 -23.76 -8.05 -3.66
CA LEU A 207 -23.65 -8.07 -2.19
C LEU A 207 -24.93 -8.58 -1.52
N LYS A 208 -26.12 -8.27 -2.07
CA LYS A 208 -27.37 -8.89 -1.63
C LYS A 208 -27.36 -10.40 -1.88
N LYS A 209 -26.85 -10.84 -3.03
CA LYS A 209 -26.69 -12.28 -3.31
C LYS A 209 -25.71 -12.95 -2.34
N ALA A 210 -24.61 -12.28 -1.96
CA ALA A 210 -23.70 -12.77 -0.93
C ALA A 210 -24.43 -12.97 0.42
N LEU A 211 -25.24 -12.00 0.84
CA LEU A 211 -26.04 -12.07 2.07
C LEU A 211 -27.22 -13.05 2.00
N GLU A 212 -27.72 -13.36 0.81
CA GLU A 212 -28.69 -14.45 0.63
C GLU A 212 -28.07 -15.83 0.90
N ILE A 213 -26.78 -16.00 0.59
CA ILE A 213 -26.02 -17.24 0.79
C ILE A 213 -25.53 -17.33 2.24
N ASP A 214 -24.99 -16.23 2.78
CA ASP A 214 -24.45 -16.12 4.14
C ASP A 214 -24.96 -14.83 4.81
N GLN A 215 -26.07 -14.97 5.54
CA GLN A 215 -26.82 -13.84 6.12
C GLN A 215 -26.03 -13.06 7.18
N ASP A 216 -25.09 -13.71 7.85
CA ASP A 216 -24.33 -13.13 8.96
C ASP A 216 -22.96 -12.57 8.49
N ASN A 217 -22.73 -12.50 7.18
CA ASN A 217 -21.47 -12.02 6.62
C ASN A 217 -21.30 -10.51 6.83
N LEU A 218 -20.60 -10.13 7.90
CA LEU A 218 -20.38 -8.72 8.29
C LEU A 218 -19.71 -7.90 7.17
N ARG A 219 -18.80 -8.50 6.40
CA ARG A 219 -18.10 -7.80 5.32
C ARG A 219 -19.05 -7.50 4.16
N ALA A 220 -19.90 -8.45 3.78
CA ALA A 220 -20.90 -8.21 2.76
C ALA A 220 -21.91 -7.13 3.19
N ALA A 221 -22.32 -7.13 4.46
CA ALA A 221 -23.21 -6.12 5.02
C ALA A 221 -22.60 -4.71 5.01
N ASP A 222 -21.35 -4.55 5.47
CA ASP A 222 -20.62 -3.28 5.43
C ASP A 222 -20.45 -2.75 4.00
N LEU A 223 -20.04 -3.61 3.07
CA LEU A 223 -19.91 -3.22 1.67
C LEU A 223 -21.26 -2.86 1.05
N LEU A 224 -22.35 -3.54 1.44
CA LEU A 224 -23.69 -3.23 0.94
C LEU A 224 -24.11 -1.82 1.39
N GLU A 225 -23.89 -1.48 2.66
CA GLU A 225 -24.14 -0.14 3.19
C GLU A 225 -23.34 0.91 2.41
N LYS A 226 -22.04 0.66 2.18
CA LYS A 226 -21.17 1.54 1.38
C LYS A 226 -21.67 1.72 -0.05
N ALA A 227 -22.14 0.65 -0.69
CA ALA A 227 -22.72 0.71 -2.03
C ALA A 227 -24.02 1.52 -2.07
N GLU A 228 -24.92 1.32 -1.10
CA GLU A 228 -26.17 2.08 -1.00
C GLU A 228 -25.93 3.57 -0.70
N ALA A 229 -24.96 3.89 0.16
CA ALA A 229 -24.53 5.26 0.41
C ALA A 229 -23.92 5.92 -0.84
N GLY A 230 -23.09 5.18 -1.58
CA GLY A 230 -22.51 5.62 -2.86
C GLY A 230 -23.58 5.95 -3.90
N LYS A 231 -24.60 5.09 -4.02
CA LYS A 231 -25.76 5.32 -4.91
C LYS A 231 -26.49 6.61 -4.56
N LYS A 232 -26.84 6.80 -3.28
CA LYS A 232 -27.49 8.04 -2.80
C LYS A 232 -26.65 9.28 -3.11
N ARG A 233 -25.33 9.22 -2.93
CA ARG A 233 -24.43 10.35 -3.27
C ARG A 233 -24.56 10.76 -4.74
N ILE A 234 -24.55 9.80 -5.67
CA ILE A 234 -24.74 10.08 -7.10
C ILE A 234 -26.13 10.67 -7.36
N GLU A 235 -27.19 10.14 -6.73
CA GLU A 235 -28.55 10.67 -6.85
C GLU A 235 -28.65 12.15 -6.41
N PHE A 236 -27.88 12.56 -5.39
CA PHE A 236 -27.77 13.95 -4.96
C PHE A 236 -26.75 14.79 -5.75
N GLY A 237 -26.18 14.25 -6.83
CA GLY A 237 -25.20 14.96 -7.67
C GLY A 237 -23.82 15.13 -7.02
N LEU A 238 -23.52 14.39 -5.96
CA LEU A 238 -22.22 14.39 -5.31
C LEU A 238 -21.25 13.47 -6.05
N LYS A 239 -19.95 13.82 -6.00
CA LYS A 239 -18.90 12.99 -6.60
C LYS A 239 -18.78 11.65 -5.84
N PRO A 240 -18.50 10.54 -6.55
CA PRO A 240 -18.21 9.25 -5.93
C PRO A 240 -17.06 9.35 -4.92
N LYS A 241 -17.19 8.68 -3.77
CA LYS A 241 -16.08 8.48 -2.83
C LYS A 241 -15.53 7.06 -3.06
N PRO A 242 -14.29 6.90 -3.57
CA PRO A 242 -13.70 5.58 -3.75
C PRO A 242 -13.42 4.92 -2.39
N LEU A 243 -13.42 3.59 -2.35
CA LEU A 243 -12.95 2.87 -1.17
C LEU A 243 -11.44 3.14 -0.97
N PRO A 244 -10.97 3.33 0.28
CA PRO A 244 -9.55 3.40 0.56
C PRO A 244 -8.88 2.11 0.09
N THR A 245 -7.72 2.24 -0.54
CA THR A 245 -7.02 1.13 -1.19
C THR A 245 -6.06 0.42 -0.25
N ARG A 246 -5.75 1.02 0.91
CA ARG A 246 -4.92 0.45 1.97
C ARG A 246 -5.52 0.70 3.37
N PRO A 247 -5.28 -0.20 4.34
CA PRO A 247 -5.75 -0.03 5.72
C PRO A 247 -5.32 1.28 6.39
N LEU A 248 -4.12 1.78 6.07
CA LEU A 248 -3.60 3.03 6.62
C LEU A 248 -4.38 4.27 6.13
N GLU A 249 -4.90 4.25 4.89
CA GLU A 249 -5.73 5.35 4.37
C GLU A 249 -7.09 5.41 5.06
N ALA A 250 -7.65 4.26 5.43
CA ALA A 250 -8.92 4.19 6.16
C ALA A 250 -8.80 4.87 7.54
N ALA A 251 -7.69 4.63 8.25
CA ALA A 251 -7.43 5.24 9.56
C ALA A 251 -7.19 6.76 9.47
N GLU A 252 -6.49 7.23 8.44
CA GLU A 252 -6.25 8.66 8.25
C GLU A 252 -7.52 9.43 7.84
N GLU A 253 -8.39 8.83 7.03
CA GLU A 253 -9.67 9.44 6.67
C GLU A 253 -10.65 9.51 7.86
N GLU A 254 -10.75 8.46 8.67
CA GLU A 254 -11.62 8.47 9.87
C GLU A 254 -11.23 9.61 10.82
N ILE A 255 -9.93 9.75 11.09
CA ILE A 255 -9.37 10.82 11.92
C ILE A 255 -9.59 12.21 11.29
N SER A 256 -9.54 12.31 9.96
CA SER A 256 -9.80 13.58 9.26
C SER A 256 -11.28 13.96 9.23
N SER A 257 -12.19 12.99 9.08
CA SER A 257 -13.64 13.24 9.11
C SER A 257 -14.11 13.62 10.50
N GLU A 258 -13.63 12.94 11.55
CA GLU A 258 -13.97 13.27 12.93
C GLU A 258 -13.54 14.70 13.29
N LYS A 259 -12.32 15.12 12.89
CA LYS A 259 -11.87 16.50 13.10
C LYS A 259 -12.74 17.53 12.39
N SER A 260 -13.14 17.25 11.14
CA SER A 260 -13.98 18.17 10.35
C SER A 260 -15.42 18.27 10.86
N GLU A 261 -15.94 17.21 11.50
CA GLU A 261 -17.26 17.21 12.13
C GLU A 261 -17.21 17.93 13.48
N THR A 262 -16.13 17.76 14.27
CA THR A 262 -15.93 18.50 15.53
C THR A 262 -15.73 20.00 15.33
N GLU A 263 -14.97 20.42 14.31
CA GLU A 263 -14.77 21.86 14.01
C GLU A 263 -16.07 22.54 13.50
N ASN A 264 -16.92 21.81 12.77
CA ASN A 264 -18.21 22.33 12.33
C ASN A 264 -19.26 22.37 13.45
N ALA A 265 -19.17 21.50 14.45
CA ALA A 265 -20.02 21.54 15.64
C ALA A 265 -19.64 22.72 16.57
N GLU A 266 -18.34 22.96 16.79
CA GLU A 266 -17.87 24.08 17.61
C GLU A 266 -18.10 25.45 16.94
N GLY A 267 -18.06 25.53 15.61
CA GLY A 267 -18.37 26.74 14.86
C GLY A 267 -19.86 27.13 14.85
N GLN A 268 -20.78 26.19 15.13
CA GLN A 268 -22.23 26.45 15.16
C GLN A 268 -22.77 26.80 16.55
N GLU A 269 -22.07 26.45 17.64
CA GLU A 269 -22.45 26.87 19.00
C GLU A 269 -21.91 28.25 19.41
N ALA A 270 -20.84 28.76 18.78
CA ALA A 270 -20.26 30.07 19.13
C ALA A 270 -21.04 31.30 18.55
N GLY A 271 -22.08 31.09 17.74
CA GLY A 271 -22.81 32.16 17.04
C GLY A 271 -24.11 32.63 17.67
N LYS A 272 -24.54 32.08 18.81
CA LYS A 272 -25.82 32.43 19.46
C LYS A 272 -25.63 32.70 20.95
N ASN A 273 -24.97 33.79 21.32
CA ASN A 273 -25.16 34.46 22.61
C ASN A 273 -24.29 35.73 22.71
N ALA A 274 -24.75 36.82 22.10
CA ALA A 274 -24.47 38.19 22.56
C ALA A 274 -25.31 39.15 21.72
N ASP A 275 -26.42 39.65 22.28
CA ASP A 275 -26.59 41.10 22.53
C ASP A 275 -28.04 41.38 22.98
N GLU A 276 -28.27 41.38 24.29
CA GLU A 276 -29.41 42.06 24.91
C GLU A 276 -28.91 42.88 26.11
N SER A 277 -28.75 44.20 25.91
CA SER A 277 -28.96 45.20 26.98
C SER A 277 -29.08 46.65 26.46
N LYS A 278 -30.35 47.08 26.26
CA LYS A 278 -31.05 48.37 26.56
C LYS A 278 -30.26 49.63 27.06
N PRO A 279 -30.81 50.89 27.11
CA PRO A 279 -32.21 51.34 26.85
C PRO A 279 -32.47 52.76 26.23
N SER A 280 -33.74 52.95 25.81
CA SER A 280 -34.64 54.13 26.00
C SER A 280 -34.31 55.53 25.43
N SER A 281 -35.15 55.99 24.49
CA SER A 281 -35.63 57.37 24.41
C SER A 281 -37.09 57.43 23.90
N GLN A 282 -37.91 58.22 24.59
CA GLN A 282 -39.35 58.45 24.38
C GLN A 282 -39.66 59.07 23.00
N PRO A 283 -40.94 59.04 22.59
CA PRO A 283 -41.61 60.33 22.37
C PRO A 283 -43.05 60.41 22.92
N THR A 284 -43.43 61.63 23.26
CA THR A 284 -44.75 62.08 23.77
C THR A 284 -45.88 62.07 22.71
N PRO A 285 -47.17 62.06 23.13
CA PRO A 285 -48.31 61.87 22.23
C PRO A 285 -48.97 63.19 21.80
N LYS A 286 -49.47 63.25 20.56
CA LYS A 286 -50.53 64.20 20.14
C LYS A 286 -51.51 63.59 19.11
N THR A 287 -52.75 63.46 19.61
CA THR A 287 -54.04 63.87 19.02
C THR A 287 -54.54 63.31 17.68
N GLN A 288 -55.71 62.67 17.81
CA GLN A 288 -56.82 62.44 16.88
C GLN A 288 -56.87 63.32 15.60
N THR A 289 -57.21 62.69 14.47
CA THR A 289 -58.47 62.98 13.76
C THR A 289 -58.88 61.81 12.86
N ASN A 290 -60.18 61.60 12.88
CA ASN A 290 -61.01 60.58 12.26
C ASN A 290 -61.50 61.09 10.90
N THR A 291 -61.41 60.31 9.80
CA THR A 291 -62.32 60.45 8.65
C THR A 291 -62.21 59.26 7.69
N GLN A 292 -63.36 58.62 7.46
CA GLN A 292 -63.64 57.66 6.37
C GLN A 292 -63.50 58.31 4.98
N PRO A 293 -63.52 57.50 3.91
CA PRO A 293 -64.31 57.85 2.75
C PRO A 293 -65.38 56.79 2.45
N SER A 294 -66.63 57.26 2.42
CA SER A 294 -67.76 56.61 1.78
C SER A 294 -67.76 56.92 0.29
N THR A 295 -68.12 55.91 -0.50
CA THR A 295 -68.47 55.88 -1.92
C THR A 295 -69.30 57.08 -2.44
N LYS A 296 -69.06 57.49 -3.70
CA LYS A 296 -69.97 57.43 -4.89
C LYS A 296 -69.76 58.58 -5.88
N GLN A 297 -69.87 58.19 -7.16
CA GLN A 297 -69.99 58.94 -8.43
C GLN A 297 -68.71 59.55 -9.02
#